data_AF-A0AAZ3Q6G9-F1
#
_entry.id   AF-A0AAZ3Q6G9-F1
#
_cell.length_a   1.000
_cell.length_b   1.000
_cell.length_c   1.000
_cell.angle_alpha   90.00
_cell.angle_beta   90.00
_cell.angle_gamma   90.00
#
_symmetry.space_group_name_H-M   'P 1'
#
loop_
_entity.id
_entity.type
_entity.pdbx_description
1 polymer ?
#
loop_
_entity_poly.entity_id
_entity_poly.type
_entity_poly.pdbx_seq_one_letter_code
_entity_poly.pdbx_strand_id
1 'polypeptide(L)'
;THRRSDRDTHTDRRSDRDTHTDRRSDRDTHTVRRSDRETHTDRRSDRDTHSDRRSDRDTHTDRRTDRDTHTDRRSDQETHTDRRSDPDTHTDKHHDTHTDKHTADRHTDRRSDSDTHTDRQPDPNTHTDKHPDTHTDKHLDTHTDRRSDRDTHTDRQPDPNTHTDKHPDTHTDRRSDRETHTDRRSDRDTQPLPSVDPVVLVLVESQYSQLGQDIVAILESARYPFTTEITPGKGDLPLLTDQGRGRYILVIYESLLKYAHTDPWNRQLLHQYCLRYRVGIITFHRANQNSPPLLNLRGLPLLLRTNQALRDASVMSRSPLLHLTRAETDRGPLPGDDWTTFSSNHSSYQAVVQARPREGGPGVGSGDNPVPGFSRGLRATVVLDAGLFDGVQRVIFGHGLGYWLHRLLLVDAITYLTDRKLSLGLERHILVDIDDIFVGKEGTRMNTKDVKALLDTQNQLRSQITNFTFNLGFSGKFYHTGTDEEDEGDDVLLGSVSEFWWFPHMYSHMQPHLFNNLTSLLEQMVLNKDFALDHGIPVDQGYAVAPHHSGVYPVHLQLYETWRKVWNIRVTSTEEYPHLKPARYRKGFIHSDIMV
;
A
#
# COMPACT_ATOMS: atom_id res chain seq x y z
N THR A 1 68.12 -36.99 -46.46
CA THR A 1 68.95 -37.25 -45.26
C THR A 1 68.45 -38.52 -44.55
N HIS A 2 69.34 -39.25 -43.90
CA HIS A 2 69.04 -40.49 -43.14
C HIS A 2 68.74 -40.19 -41.66
N ARG A 3 68.25 -41.08 -40.79
CA ARG A 3 67.46 -42.36 -40.84
C ARG A 3 67.43 -42.91 -39.38
N ARG A 4 66.54 -43.87 -39.06
CA ARG A 4 66.50 -44.73 -37.85
C ARG A 4 65.75 -44.14 -36.63
N SER A 5 65.09 -44.94 -35.79
CA SER A 5 64.70 -46.37 -35.91
C SER A 5 63.60 -46.76 -34.92
N ASP A 6 62.90 -47.84 -35.23
CA ASP A 6 61.89 -48.51 -34.41
C ASP A 6 62.46 -49.41 -33.30
N ARG A 7 61.54 -49.87 -32.43
CA ARG A 7 61.52 -51.10 -31.60
C ARG A 7 62.20 -51.18 -30.22
N ASP A 8 61.35 -51.64 -29.29
CA ASP A 8 61.48 -52.72 -28.29
C ASP A 8 62.60 -52.72 -27.23
N THR A 9 62.17 -52.82 -25.96
CA THR A 9 62.83 -53.70 -24.95
C THR A 9 61.76 -54.41 -24.09
N HIS A 10 61.98 -55.71 -23.82
CA HIS A 10 61.14 -56.55 -22.97
C HIS A 10 61.57 -56.47 -21.49
N THR A 11 60.70 -56.90 -20.58
CA THR A 11 61.07 -57.91 -19.55
C THR A 11 59.86 -58.60 -18.93
N ASP A 12 59.96 -59.90 -18.68
CA ASP A 12 58.88 -60.73 -18.15
C ASP A 12 58.78 -60.72 -16.62
N ARG A 13 57.59 -61.05 -16.09
CA ARG A 13 57.41 -62.28 -15.27
C ARG A 13 55.95 -62.60 -14.90
N ARG A 14 55.49 -63.76 -15.41
CA ARG A 14 54.77 -64.85 -14.71
C ARG A 14 53.41 -64.58 -14.01
N SER A 15 52.44 -65.51 -13.98
CA SER A 15 52.15 -66.72 -14.80
C SER A 15 50.90 -67.42 -14.24
N ASP A 16 49.98 -67.88 -15.10
CA ASP A 16 49.17 -69.13 -14.98
C ASP A 16 48.26 -69.34 -13.73
N ARG A 17 47.11 -70.04 -13.73
CA ARG A 17 46.18 -70.72 -14.67
C ARG A 17 44.84 -70.94 -13.89
N ASP A 18 43.67 -71.45 -14.30
CA ASP A 18 43.18 -72.58 -15.14
C ASP A 18 41.64 -72.34 -15.33
N THR A 19 41.00 -72.39 -16.52
CA THR A 19 40.47 -73.51 -17.36
C THR A 19 39.21 -74.29 -16.88
N HIS A 20 38.10 -74.16 -17.65
CA HIS A 20 37.02 -75.14 -17.99
C HIS A 20 36.24 -75.84 -16.83
N THR A 21 35.00 -76.40 -16.96
CA THR A 21 34.34 -77.21 -18.02
C THR A 21 32.79 -77.18 -17.97
N ASP A 22 32.13 -77.75 -18.98
CA ASP A 22 30.67 -77.97 -19.09
C ASP A 22 30.06 -79.02 -18.12
N ARG A 23 28.74 -78.95 -17.85
CA ARG A 23 27.74 -79.96 -18.29
C ARG A 23 26.25 -79.62 -17.99
N ARG A 24 25.34 -80.50 -18.45
CA ARG A 24 23.87 -80.36 -18.53
C ARG A 24 23.11 -81.33 -17.61
N SER A 25 21.87 -80.99 -17.23
CA SER A 25 20.64 -81.82 -17.28
C SER A 25 19.47 -81.00 -16.68
N ASP A 26 18.42 -80.67 -17.46
CA ASP A 26 17.11 -81.36 -17.55
C ASP A 26 16.15 -80.97 -16.40
N ARG A 27 14.84 -80.68 -16.58
CA ARG A 27 13.87 -80.74 -17.71
C ARG A 27 12.69 -79.77 -17.39
N ASP A 28 11.64 -79.49 -18.18
CA ASP A 28 11.05 -80.10 -19.39
C ASP A 28 10.21 -79.10 -20.26
N THR A 29 9.34 -79.64 -21.12
CA THR A 29 8.15 -79.14 -21.87
C THR A 29 7.29 -77.95 -21.34
N HIS A 30 6.45 -77.24 -22.14
CA HIS A 30 5.87 -77.48 -23.50
C HIS A 30 5.81 -76.22 -24.42
N THR A 31 5.35 -76.41 -25.68
CA THR A 31 5.29 -75.46 -26.83
C THR A 31 4.03 -74.55 -26.84
N VAL A 32 3.84 -73.49 -27.68
CA VAL A 32 3.66 -73.45 -29.16
C VAL A 32 3.84 -72.02 -29.79
N ARG A 33 4.16 -72.00 -31.10
CA ARG A 33 4.18 -70.92 -32.15
C ARG A 33 2.94 -69.95 -32.21
N ARG A 34 2.83 -68.85 -33.00
CA ARG A 34 3.57 -68.32 -34.20
C ARG A 34 3.27 -66.82 -34.54
N SER A 35 4.26 -66.11 -35.13
CA SER A 35 4.22 -65.08 -36.21
C SER A 35 3.18 -63.94 -36.31
N ASP A 36 3.70 -62.70 -36.29
CA ASP A 36 3.60 -61.59 -37.26
C ASP A 36 2.26 -61.17 -37.92
N ARG A 37 1.84 -59.90 -37.72
CA ARG A 37 1.29 -59.01 -38.79
C ARG A 37 1.26 -57.52 -38.38
N GLU A 38 1.47 -56.61 -39.34
CA GLU A 38 1.28 -55.16 -39.23
C GLU A 38 -0.14 -54.71 -39.67
N THR A 39 -0.68 -53.61 -39.13
CA THR A 39 -1.13 -52.39 -39.85
C THR A 39 -1.87 -51.40 -38.92
N HIS A 40 -1.97 -50.12 -39.32
CA HIS A 40 -2.57 -49.02 -38.55
C HIS A 40 -4.10 -48.88 -38.70
N THR A 41 -4.76 -48.21 -37.76
CA THR A 41 -5.84 -47.23 -38.03
C THR A 41 -6.16 -46.35 -36.81
N ASP A 42 -6.60 -45.10 -37.04
CA ASP A 42 -6.83 -44.10 -36.00
C ASP A 42 -8.18 -44.23 -35.25
N ARG A 43 -8.18 -43.86 -33.96
CA ARG A 43 -9.18 -42.91 -33.41
C ARG A 43 -8.77 -42.33 -32.05
N ARG A 44 -9.16 -41.07 -31.81
CA ARG A 44 -8.92 -40.33 -30.56
C ARG A 44 -9.98 -40.66 -29.51
N SER A 45 -9.56 -40.77 -28.25
CA SER A 45 -10.39 -40.45 -27.07
C SER A 45 -9.49 -40.29 -25.85
N ASP A 46 -8.95 -39.09 -25.65
CA ASP A 46 -8.11 -38.78 -24.50
C ASP A 46 -8.95 -38.86 -23.22
N ARG A 47 -8.49 -39.64 -22.24
CA ARG A 47 -9.18 -39.90 -20.97
C ARG A 47 -8.15 -39.98 -19.85
N ASP A 48 -7.68 -38.80 -19.45
CA ASP A 48 -6.62 -38.69 -18.45
C ASP A 48 -7.00 -39.36 -17.13
N THR A 49 -6.01 -40.01 -16.54
CA THR A 49 -6.15 -40.82 -15.33
C THR A 49 -5.24 -40.25 -14.26
N HIS A 50 -5.82 -39.57 -13.27
CA HIS A 50 -5.10 -39.16 -12.08
C HIS A 50 -5.49 -40.02 -10.89
N SER A 51 -4.49 -40.71 -10.33
CA SER A 51 -4.57 -41.45 -9.09
C SER A 51 -4.12 -40.56 -7.94
N ASP A 52 -4.89 -40.50 -6.86
CA ASP A 52 -4.40 -40.09 -5.54
C ASP A 52 -4.94 -41.00 -4.44
N ARG A 53 -4.24 -41.05 -3.31
CA ARG A 53 -4.40 -42.13 -2.34
C ARG A 53 -4.13 -41.65 -0.91
N ARG A 54 -5.13 -41.78 -0.03
CA ARG A 54 -5.09 -41.56 1.45
C ARG A 54 -5.00 -40.07 1.87
N SER A 55 -5.43 -39.67 3.06
CA SER A 55 -6.14 -40.39 4.15
C SER A 55 -7.11 -39.46 4.88
N ASP A 56 -8.00 -40.06 5.66
CA ASP A 56 -8.98 -39.43 6.54
C ASP A 56 -8.35 -38.48 7.57
N ARG A 57 -9.06 -37.41 7.93
CA ARG A 57 -8.80 -36.60 9.14
C ARG A 57 -10.07 -35.89 9.59
N ASP A 58 -10.39 -36.00 10.89
CA ASP A 58 -11.66 -35.55 11.45
C ASP A 58 -11.85 -34.03 11.47
N THR A 59 -13.11 -33.60 11.36
CA THR A 59 -13.52 -32.20 11.31
C THR A 59 -14.04 -31.70 12.65
N HIS A 60 -13.37 -30.73 13.26
CA HIS A 60 -13.96 -29.84 14.27
C HIS A 60 -13.48 -28.40 14.09
N THR A 61 -14.37 -27.53 13.61
CA THR A 61 -14.26 -26.07 13.79
C THR A 61 -15.65 -25.46 13.80
N ASP A 62 -16.24 -25.34 14.98
CA ASP A 62 -17.35 -24.42 15.19
C ASP A 62 -16.81 -22.99 15.09
N ARG A 63 -17.22 -22.27 14.04
CA ARG A 63 -16.94 -20.83 13.92
C ARG A 63 -18.21 -20.10 13.53
N ARG A 64 -19.02 -19.78 14.55
CA ARG A 64 -20.13 -18.83 14.39
C ARG A 64 -19.55 -17.48 14.01
N THR A 65 -20.02 -16.95 12.89
CA THR A 65 -19.91 -15.54 12.53
C THR A 65 -21.29 -15.11 12.09
N ASP A 66 -22.00 -14.43 12.98
CA ASP A 66 -23.28 -13.82 12.65
C ASP A 66 -23.07 -12.78 11.54
N ARG A 67 -23.93 -12.81 10.53
CA ARG A 67 -23.76 -12.05 9.29
C ARG A 67 -24.97 -11.20 9.01
N ASP A 68 -24.99 -10.00 9.60
CA ASP A 68 -25.95 -8.98 9.21
C ASP A 68 -25.70 -8.53 7.77
N THR A 69 -26.68 -8.77 6.90
CA THR A 69 -26.75 -8.14 5.58
C THR A 69 -28.06 -7.39 5.45
N HIS A 70 -28.07 -6.14 5.93
CA HIS A 70 -29.05 -5.16 5.48
C HIS A 70 -28.81 -4.85 4.00
N THR A 71 -29.78 -5.20 3.15
CA THR A 71 -29.89 -4.66 1.80
C THR A 71 -31.32 -4.17 1.58
N ASP A 72 -31.58 -2.93 1.96
CA ASP A 72 -32.73 -2.20 1.45
C ASP A 72 -32.64 -2.10 -0.08
N ARG A 73 -33.67 -2.60 -0.76
CA ARG A 73 -33.84 -2.32 -2.19
C ARG A 73 -35.30 -2.28 -2.59
N ARG A 74 -35.96 -1.17 -2.28
CA ARG A 74 -37.14 -0.75 -3.05
C ARG A 74 -36.73 -0.55 -4.51
N SER A 75 -37.55 -1.08 -5.41
CA SER A 75 -37.78 -0.49 -6.72
C SER A 75 -39.20 -0.87 -7.10
N ASP A 76 -40.07 0.13 -7.19
CA ASP A 76 -41.47 -0.09 -7.55
C ASP A 76 -41.57 -0.45 -9.03
N GLN A 77 -42.33 -1.49 -9.37
CA GLN A 77 -42.83 -1.66 -10.74
C GLN A 77 -44.15 -2.43 -10.73
N GLU A 78 -45.24 -1.69 -10.90
CA GLU A 78 -46.54 -2.26 -11.21
C GLU A 78 -46.52 -2.84 -12.63
N THR A 79 -47.18 -3.99 -12.85
CA THR A 79 -48.35 -4.07 -13.76
C THR A 79 -48.97 -5.47 -13.82
N HIS A 80 -50.31 -5.48 -13.76
CA HIS A 80 -51.25 -6.49 -14.28
C HIS A 80 -50.96 -7.99 -14.09
N THR A 81 -51.51 -8.52 -12.99
CA THR A 81 -52.03 -9.89 -12.93
C THR A 81 -53.16 -10.12 -13.93
N ASP A 82 -53.20 -11.29 -14.57
CA ASP A 82 -54.41 -11.77 -15.26
C ASP A 82 -54.66 -13.26 -14.93
N ARG A 83 -55.35 -13.50 -13.81
CA ARG A 83 -55.92 -14.79 -13.42
C ARG A 83 -57.24 -14.57 -12.70
N ARG A 84 -58.35 -14.78 -13.42
CA ARG A 84 -59.65 -15.10 -12.83
C ARG A 84 -59.78 -16.61 -12.71
N SER A 85 -60.16 -17.08 -11.52
CA SER A 85 -61.17 -18.12 -11.26
C SER A 85 -60.94 -18.74 -9.89
N ASP A 86 -61.74 -18.30 -8.92
CA ASP A 86 -62.17 -19.15 -7.82
C ASP A 86 -63.07 -20.28 -8.40
N PRO A 87 -63.29 -21.38 -7.67
CA PRO A 87 -64.28 -21.29 -6.60
C PRO A 87 -63.88 -21.93 -5.27
N ASP A 88 -64.55 -21.42 -4.25
CA ASP A 88 -64.70 -21.93 -2.90
C ASP A 88 -64.89 -23.45 -2.79
N THR A 89 -64.50 -24.01 -1.64
CA THR A 89 -65.48 -24.75 -0.82
C THR A 89 -65.09 -24.81 0.66
N HIS A 90 -66.02 -24.47 1.54
CA HIS A 90 -65.89 -24.65 2.99
C HIS A 90 -66.06 -26.12 3.38
N THR A 91 -65.49 -26.55 4.51
CA THR A 91 -66.31 -27.08 5.64
C THR A 91 -65.56 -27.19 6.96
N ASP A 92 -66.34 -27.17 8.03
CA ASP A 92 -65.94 -27.15 9.44
C ASP A 92 -65.35 -28.47 9.96
N LYS A 93 -64.67 -28.41 11.12
CA LYS A 93 -65.24 -28.99 12.36
C LYS A 93 -64.51 -28.62 13.66
N HIS A 94 -65.30 -28.64 14.74
CA HIS A 94 -64.93 -28.55 16.15
C HIS A 94 -64.08 -29.79 16.58
N HIS A 95 -63.42 -29.86 17.76
CA HIS A 95 -64.06 -29.77 19.09
C HIS A 95 -63.06 -29.64 20.25
N ASP A 96 -63.58 -29.23 21.40
CA ASP A 96 -62.92 -29.13 22.71
C ASP A 96 -62.76 -30.49 23.40
N THR A 97 -61.95 -30.56 24.48
CA THR A 97 -62.42 -30.81 25.88
C THR A 97 -61.32 -31.34 26.84
N HIS A 98 -61.24 -30.75 28.05
CA HIS A 98 -61.10 -31.39 29.40
C HIS A 98 -59.88 -32.32 29.75
N THR A 99 -59.43 -32.51 31.02
CA THR A 99 -59.65 -31.88 32.36
C THR A 99 -58.72 -32.53 33.45
N ASP A 100 -58.29 -31.76 34.48
CA ASP A 100 -57.78 -32.21 35.84
C ASP A 100 -56.47 -33.06 35.95
N LYS A 101 -55.72 -33.19 37.10
CA LYS A 101 -55.77 -32.57 38.46
C LYS A 101 -54.46 -32.74 39.28
N HIS A 102 -54.21 -31.79 40.21
CA HIS A 102 -53.41 -31.87 41.48
C HIS A 102 -51.92 -32.30 41.41
N THR A 103 -51.01 -32.01 42.37
CA THR A 103 -51.03 -31.48 43.76
C THR A 103 -50.01 -30.30 43.92
N ALA A 104 -50.24 -29.31 44.79
CA ALA A 104 -49.59 -29.09 46.12
C ALA A 104 -48.04 -29.24 46.13
N ASP A 105 -47.25 -28.34 46.71
CA ASP A 105 -47.47 -27.71 48.03
C ASP A 105 -47.12 -26.20 48.16
N ARG A 106 -47.37 -25.62 49.34
CA ARG A 106 -47.12 -24.19 49.68
C ARG A 106 -45.87 -23.99 50.53
N HIS A 107 -45.28 -22.79 50.46
CA HIS A 107 -45.02 -21.99 51.66
C HIS A 107 -45.08 -20.48 51.35
N THR A 108 -45.40 -19.68 52.36
CA THR A 108 -45.61 -18.22 52.26
C THR A 108 -44.62 -17.48 53.14
N ASP A 109 -44.25 -16.25 52.77
CA ASP A 109 -44.36 -15.15 53.74
C ASP A 109 -44.59 -13.77 53.10
N ARG A 110 -45.01 -12.81 53.92
CA ARG A 110 -45.47 -11.46 53.52
C ARG A 110 -44.35 -10.42 53.50
N ARG A 111 -44.53 -9.37 52.67
CA ARG A 111 -44.68 -7.98 53.16
C ARG A 111 -45.36 -7.07 52.13
N SER A 112 -46.14 -6.12 52.66
CA SER A 112 -46.71 -4.94 51.99
C SER A 112 -45.62 -3.86 51.83
N ASP A 113 -45.80 -2.67 51.22
CA ASP A 113 -46.98 -1.82 50.92
C ASP A 113 -46.94 -1.32 49.44
N SER A 114 -48.02 -0.86 48.78
CA SER A 114 -48.68 0.47 48.86
C SER A 114 -47.68 1.66 48.83
N ASP A 115 -47.85 2.73 48.04
CA ASP A 115 -49.06 3.32 47.40
C ASP A 115 -48.75 3.92 46.00
N THR A 116 -49.59 3.73 44.96
CA THR A 116 -50.68 4.60 44.43
C THR A 116 -50.26 6.05 44.03
N HIS A 117 -50.24 6.39 42.72
CA HIS A 117 -51.24 7.19 41.94
C HIS A 117 -51.23 8.73 42.21
N THR A 118 -51.47 9.70 41.30
CA THR A 118 -51.63 9.86 39.81
C THR A 118 -51.40 11.38 39.48
N ASP A 119 -51.60 12.03 38.32
CA ASP A 119 -52.22 11.76 36.99
C ASP A 119 -51.54 12.62 35.86
N ARG A 120 -52.11 12.55 34.64
CA ARG A 120 -52.13 13.46 33.44
C ARG A 120 -51.46 14.86 33.47
N GLN A 121 -50.83 15.38 32.39
CA GLN A 121 -51.23 15.56 30.94
C GLN A 121 -52.34 16.63 30.71
N PRO A 122 -52.42 17.38 29.56
CA PRO A 122 -51.64 17.30 28.30
C PRO A 122 -51.17 18.66 27.68
N ASP A 123 -50.66 18.55 26.43
CA ASP A 123 -50.28 19.50 25.34
C ASP A 123 -51.45 20.39 24.78
N PRO A 124 -51.37 21.20 23.67
CA PRO A 124 -50.24 21.61 22.78
C PRO A 124 -50.22 23.06 22.18
N ASN A 125 -49.14 23.37 21.42
CA ASN A 125 -49.03 24.19 20.18
C ASN A 125 -49.34 25.72 20.11
N THR A 126 -48.42 26.48 19.49
CA THR A 126 -48.66 27.33 18.27
C THR A 126 -47.37 27.89 17.64
N HIS A 127 -47.38 28.19 16.33
CA HIS A 127 -46.27 28.79 15.55
C HIS A 127 -46.56 30.25 15.12
N THR A 128 -45.54 31.08 14.88
CA THR A 128 -45.55 32.09 13.80
C THR A 128 -44.15 32.63 13.44
N ASP A 129 -43.93 32.98 12.18
CA ASP A 129 -42.67 33.55 11.64
C ASP A 129 -42.55 35.08 11.78
N LYS A 130 -41.30 35.61 11.75
CA LYS A 130 -40.84 36.63 10.77
C LYS A 130 -39.38 37.11 10.96
N HIS A 131 -38.72 37.35 9.82
CA HIS A 131 -37.56 38.24 9.59
C HIS A 131 -38.09 39.56 8.92
N PRO A 132 -37.31 40.64 8.64
CA PRO A 132 -35.83 40.77 8.62
C PRO A 132 -35.26 42.10 9.22
N ASP A 133 -34.01 42.42 8.83
CA ASP A 133 -33.35 43.74 8.67
C ASP A 133 -32.60 44.47 9.82
N THR A 134 -31.26 44.34 9.73
CA THR A 134 -30.19 45.36 9.84
C THR A 134 -30.31 46.60 10.74
N HIS A 135 -29.24 46.85 11.52
CA HIS A 135 -28.39 48.04 11.33
C HIS A 135 -26.98 47.87 11.94
N THR A 136 -26.09 48.85 11.74
CA THR A 136 -24.63 48.78 11.93
C THR A 136 -24.18 49.54 13.18
N ASP A 137 -23.14 49.06 13.88
CA ASP A 137 -21.98 49.92 14.18
C ASP A 137 -20.69 49.11 14.49
N LYS A 138 -19.57 49.81 14.63
CA LYS A 138 -18.22 49.29 14.92
C LYS A 138 -17.82 49.59 16.37
N HIS A 139 -17.07 48.70 17.03
CA HIS A 139 -15.61 48.87 17.20
C HIS A 139 -14.96 47.69 17.95
N LEU A 140 -13.63 47.64 17.86
CA LEU A 140 -12.71 46.73 18.54
C LEU A 140 -12.36 47.26 19.94
N ASP A 141 -12.17 46.37 20.92
CA ASP A 141 -11.18 46.61 21.97
C ASP A 141 -10.54 45.31 22.48
N THR A 142 -9.28 45.39 22.90
CA THR A 142 -8.48 44.26 23.38
C THR A 142 -7.63 44.65 24.59
N HIS A 143 -7.71 43.85 25.66
CA HIS A 143 -6.82 44.00 26.81
C HIS A 143 -5.92 42.77 27.00
N THR A 144 -4.62 43.02 27.08
CA THR A 144 -3.58 42.06 27.46
C THR A 144 -3.09 42.40 28.86
N ASP A 145 -3.24 41.46 29.78
CA ASP A 145 -2.77 41.62 31.15
C ASP A 145 -1.33 41.13 31.32
N ARG A 146 -0.52 41.88 32.09
CA ARG A 146 0.94 41.72 32.15
C ARG A 146 1.40 41.66 33.60
N ARG A 147 1.68 40.47 34.12
CA ARG A 147 2.30 40.32 35.45
C ARG A 147 3.80 40.51 35.39
N SER A 148 4.32 41.20 36.39
CA SER A 148 5.73 41.32 36.72
C SER A 148 5.86 40.99 38.19
N ASP A 149 6.91 40.25 38.55
CA ASP A 149 7.41 40.15 39.91
C ASP A 149 8.93 40.37 39.89
N ARG A 150 9.48 40.82 41.01
CA ARG A 150 10.81 41.45 41.11
C ARG A 150 11.38 41.18 42.50
N ASP A 151 12.69 40.96 42.57
CA ASP A 151 13.62 41.46 43.61
C ASP A 151 15.05 41.08 43.17
N THR A 152 15.91 42.00 42.73
CA THR A 152 16.77 42.94 43.50
C THR A 152 17.82 42.28 44.39
N HIS A 153 19.09 42.48 44.04
CA HIS A 153 20.08 43.17 44.90
C HIS A 153 21.21 43.74 44.01
N THR A 154 22.04 44.63 44.57
CA THR A 154 23.06 45.42 43.84
C THR A 154 24.31 45.60 44.71
N ASP A 155 25.50 45.59 44.12
CA ASP A 155 26.45 46.70 44.34
C ASP A 155 27.53 46.87 43.23
N ARG A 156 27.98 48.14 43.11
CA ARG A 156 29.27 48.76 42.66
C ARG A 156 30.39 47.95 41.95
N GLN A 157 31.31 48.52 41.13
CA GLN A 157 31.59 49.82 40.45
C GLN A 157 32.76 49.58 39.41
N PRO A 158 33.30 50.55 38.61
CA PRO A 158 33.63 50.26 37.20
C PRO A 158 35.08 50.54 36.70
N ASP A 159 35.34 50.06 35.47
CA ASP A 159 36.21 50.63 34.39
C ASP A 159 37.74 50.78 34.61
N PRO A 160 38.55 51.07 33.56
CA PRO A 160 38.33 50.98 32.10
C PRO A 160 39.50 50.31 31.31
N ASN A 161 39.54 50.48 29.98
CA ASN A 161 40.70 50.40 29.04
C ASN A 161 41.18 48.99 28.58
N THR A 162 41.63 48.77 27.32
CA THR A 162 41.57 49.55 26.05
C THR A 162 41.93 48.68 24.83
N HIS A 163 41.65 49.21 23.62
CA HIS A 163 42.36 48.98 22.34
C HIS A 163 42.24 47.63 21.59
N THR A 164 41.46 47.70 20.50
CA THR A 164 41.84 47.37 19.11
C THR A 164 43.05 46.46 18.84
N ASP A 165 42.84 45.49 17.93
CA ASP A 165 43.52 45.59 16.64
C ASP A 165 42.71 45.02 15.45
N LYS A 166 43.10 45.35 14.22
CA LYS A 166 42.60 44.79 12.95
C LYS A 166 43.77 44.52 12.01
N HIS A 167 43.82 43.36 11.37
CA HIS A 167 44.44 43.27 10.05
C HIS A 167 43.79 42.20 9.16
N PRO A 168 43.52 42.49 7.88
CA PRO A 168 43.10 41.51 6.88
C PRO A 168 44.28 41.07 6.01
N ASP A 169 44.18 39.89 5.39
CA ASP A 169 45.03 39.46 4.28
C ASP A 169 44.22 39.25 3.00
N THR A 170 44.75 39.76 1.90
CA THR A 170 44.15 39.66 0.56
C THR A 170 45.16 39.07 -0.42
N HIS A 171 44.77 38.06 -1.19
CA HIS A 171 45.54 37.62 -2.36
C HIS A 171 44.70 37.68 -3.63
N THR A 172 45.30 38.22 -4.69
CA THR A 172 44.67 38.51 -5.98
C THR A 172 45.54 38.01 -7.13
N ASP A 173 44.97 37.19 -8.01
CA ASP A 173 45.39 36.98 -9.41
C ASP A 173 44.38 36.01 -10.07
N ARG A 174 44.08 36.05 -11.38
CA ARG A 174 44.22 37.13 -12.37
C ARG A 174 43.20 36.91 -13.50
N ARG A 175 42.95 37.94 -14.32
CA ARG A 175 41.93 37.95 -15.39
C ARG A 175 42.17 36.94 -16.52
N SER A 176 41.07 36.47 -17.10
CA SER A 176 40.97 36.10 -18.52
C SER A 176 39.63 36.62 -19.04
N ASP A 177 39.62 37.85 -19.56
CA ASP A 177 38.39 38.52 -20.00
C ASP A 177 37.90 37.93 -21.33
N ARG A 178 36.63 37.52 -21.39
CA ARG A 178 35.92 37.26 -22.65
C ARG A 178 34.50 37.81 -22.59
N GLU A 179 34.34 39.02 -23.11
CA GLU A 179 33.04 39.67 -23.23
C GLU A 179 32.16 38.96 -24.27
N THR A 180 30.90 38.69 -23.89
CA THR A 180 29.80 38.54 -24.83
C THR A 180 28.62 39.32 -24.28
N HIS A 181 28.17 40.35 -25.00
CA HIS A 181 27.16 41.29 -24.52
C HIS A 181 25.84 40.60 -24.16
N THR A 182 25.47 40.60 -22.88
CA THR A 182 24.07 40.45 -22.47
C THR A 182 23.38 41.80 -22.56
N ASP A 183 22.49 41.89 -23.55
CA ASP A 183 21.68 43.07 -23.88
C ASP A 183 20.87 43.54 -22.66
N ARG A 184 20.86 44.86 -22.37
CA ARG A 184 20.09 45.45 -21.24
C ARG A 184 18.60 45.48 -21.57
N ARG A 185 17.97 44.29 -21.60
CA ARG A 185 16.54 44.13 -21.91
C ARG A 185 15.68 44.27 -20.66
N SER A 186 15.38 45.54 -20.35
CA SER A 186 14.16 46.03 -19.69
C SER A 186 13.61 45.20 -18.52
N ASP A 187 13.66 45.80 -17.32
CA ASP A 187 12.73 45.49 -16.23
C ASP A 187 11.29 45.81 -16.66
N ARG A 188 10.63 44.85 -17.33
CA ARG A 188 9.21 44.88 -17.66
C ARG A 188 8.55 43.65 -17.07
N ASP A 189 7.62 43.90 -16.15
CA ASP A 189 6.58 42.97 -15.73
C ASP A 189 7.06 41.58 -15.27
N THR A 190 7.88 41.55 -14.22
CA THR A 190 7.83 40.43 -13.25
C THR A 190 6.56 40.54 -12.42
N GLN A 191 5.40 40.46 -13.08
CA GLN A 191 4.11 40.26 -12.43
C GLN A 191 4.20 38.96 -11.63
N PRO A 192 3.80 38.93 -10.35
CA PRO A 192 3.85 37.71 -9.55
C PRO A 192 3.03 36.61 -10.25
N LEU A 193 3.56 35.40 -10.29
CA LEU A 193 2.87 34.27 -10.93
C LEU A 193 1.47 34.11 -10.31
N PRO A 194 0.41 33.97 -11.13
CA PRO A 194 -0.95 33.83 -10.62
C PRO A 194 -1.05 32.74 -9.56
N SER A 195 -1.57 33.09 -8.38
CA SER A 195 -1.65 32.18 -7.25
C SER A 195 -2.51 30.96 -7.59
N VAL A 196 -2.08 29.78 -7.15
CA VAL A 196 -2.78 28.51 -7.36
C VAL A 196 -2.89 27.75 -6.05
N ASP A 197 -4.06 27.21 -5.75
CA ASP A 197 -4.28 26.34 -4.59
C ASP A 197 -3.58 24.99 -4.77
N PRO A 198 -2.94 24.42 -3.73
CA PRO A 198 -2.21 23.15 -3.78
C PRO A 198 -3.16 21.93 -3.78
N VAL A 199 -4.24 21.99 -4.57
CA VAL A 199 -5.29 20.98 -4.70
C VAL A 199 -5.23 20.35 -6.09
N VAL A 200 -5.34 19.03 -6.16
CA VAL A 200 -5.42 18.27 -7.41
C VAL A 200 -6.88 18.13 -7.84
N LEU A 201 -7.22 18.52 -9.07
CA LEU A 201 -8.52 18.18 -9.67
C LEU A 201 -8.44 16.80 -10.33
N VAL A 202 -9.28 15.85 -9.91
CA VAL A 202 -9.36 14.50 -10.49
C VAL A 202 -10.66 14.38 -11.28
N LEU A 203 -10.57 14.34 -12.61
CA LEU A 203 -11.69 14.19 -13.52
C LEU A 203 -11.84 12.71 -13.90
N VAL A 204 -12.80 12.04 -13.24
CA VAL A 204 -13.07 10.60 -13.40
C VAL A 204 -14.13 10.34 -14.46
N GLU A 205 -14.18 9.11 -14.98
CA GLU A 205 -15.22 8.66 -15.90
C GLU A 205 -16.57 8.42 -15.20
N SER A 206 -16.54 8.00 -13.94
CA SER A 206 -17.70 7.89 -13.03
C SER A 206 -17.21 7.75 -11.57
N GLN A 207 -18.09 7.89 -10.58
CA GLN A 207 -17.77 7.64 -9.16
C GLN A 207 -17.34 6.19 -8.84
N TYR A 208 -17.55 5.24 -9.77
CA TYR A 208 -17.27 3.81 -9.59
C TYR A 208 -16.14 3.30 -10.51
N SER A 209 -15.41 4.18 -11.19
CA SER A 209 -14.35 3.75 -12.11
C SER A 209 -13.10 3.27 -11.33
N GLN A 210 -12.63 2.07 -11.66
CA GLN A 210 -11.51 1.43 -10.94
C GLN A 210 -10.24 2.28 -10.98
N LEU A 211 -9.92 2.89 -12.13
CA LEU A 211 -8.72 3.72 -12.25
C LEU A 211 -8.89 5.05 -11.50
N GLY A 212 -10.07 5.66 -11.52
CA GLY A 212 -10.42 6.80 -10.64
C GLY A 212 -10.23 6.47 -9.15
N GLN A 213 -10.70 5.31 -8.70
CA GLN A 213 -10.52 4.84 -7.32
C GLN A 213 -9.04 4.55 -6.99
N ASP A 214 -8.26 3.99 -7.92
CA ASP A 214 -6.82 3.80 -7.75
C ASP A 214 -6.03 5.11 -7.69
N ILE A 215 -6.41 6.13 -8.48
CA ILE A 215 -5.83 7.48 -8.41
C ILE A 215 -6.12 8.08 -7.02
N VAL A 216 -7.40 8.10 -6.62
CA VAL A 216 -7.84 8.61 -5.31
C VAL A 216 -7.11 7.89 -4.16
N ALA A 217 -7.00 6.57 -4.20
CA ALA A 217 -6.31 5.81 -3.16
C ALA A 217 -4.81 6.18 -3.04
N ILE A 218 -4.14 6.55 -4.12
CA ILE A 218 -2.75 7.05 -4.08
C ILE A 218 -2.69 8.47 -3.50
N LEU A 219 -3.58 9.38 -3.91
CA LEU A 219 -3.64 10.74 -3.37
C LEU A 219 -3.91 10.74 -1.85
N GLU A 220 -4.86 9.91 -1.39
CA GLU A 220 -5.20 9.71 0.02
C GLU A 220 -4.05 9.13 0.85
N SER A 221 -3.29 8.20 0.27
CA SER A 221 -2.10 7.59 0.90
C SER A 221 -0.93 8.57 0.98
N ALA A 222 -0.75 9.40 -0.05
CA ALA A 222 0.27 10.46 -0.11
C ALA A 222 -0.13 11.75 0.63
N ARG A 223 -1.35 11.81 1.20
CA ARG A 223 -1.94 12.98 1.86
C ARG A 223 -2.00 14.24 0.98
N TYR A 224 -2.04 14.09 -0.34
CA TYR A 224 -2.21 15.21 -1.26
C TYR A 224 -3.65 15.77 -1.18
N PRO A 225 -3.86 17.09 -1.12
CA PRO A 225 -5.20 17.66 -1.21
C PRO A 225 -5.77 17.46 -2.63
N PHE A 226 -7.04 17.02 -2.74
CA PHE A 226 -7.69 16.83 -4.04
C PHE A 226 -9.19 17.11 -4.02
N THR A 227 -9.78 17.18 -5.20
CA THR A 227 -11.24 17.20 -5.43
C THR A 227 -11.53 16.29 -6.61
N THR A 228 -12.52 15.39 -6.47
CA THR A 228 -12.90 14.45 -7.53
C THR A 228 -14.22 14.88 -8.16
N GLU A 229 -14.24 14.99 -9.48
CA GLU A 229 -15.38 15.43 -10.28
C GLU A 229 -15.65 14.44 -11.41
N ILE A 230 -16.91 14.20 -11.75
CA ILE A 230 -17.25 13.36 -12.91
C ILE A 230 -17.07 14.18 -14.17
N THR A 231 -16.27 13.68 -15.12
CA THR A 231 -15.98 14.36 -16.39
C THR A 231 -17.29 14.63 -17.15
N PRO A 232 -17.67 15.90 -17.40
CA PRO A 232 -18.96 16.21 -18.01
C PRO A 232 -19.01 15.69 -19.45
N GLY A 233 -20.01 14.85 -19.75
CA GLY A 233 -20.32 14.45 -21.14
C GLY A 233 -21.08 15.53 -21.90
N LYS A 234 -21.82 16.37 -21.16
CA LYS A 234 -22.42 17.66 -21.54
C LYS A 234 -22.55 18.50 -20.26
N GLY A 235 -22.29 19.80 -20.34
CA GLY A 235 -22.24 20.70 -19.17
C GLY A 235 -20.83 21.26 -18.96
N ASP A 236 -20.69 22.27 -18.12
CA ASP A 236 -19.43 22.96 -17.88
C ASP A 236 -18.47 22.17 -16.96
N LEU A 237 -17.17 22.46 -17.08
CA LEU A 237 -16.18 22.07 -16.09
C LEU A 237 -16.44 22.73 -14.72
N PRO A 238 -15.97 22.13 -13.62
CA PRO A 238 -15.98 22.79 -12.30
C PRO A 238 -15.24 24.12 -12.36
N LEU A 239 -15.65 25.08 -11.52
CA LEU A 239 -15.01 26.41 -11.42
C LEU A 239 -13.49 26.26 -11.19
N LEU A 240 -12.70 26.59 -12.22
CA LEU A 240 -11.23 26.47 -12.17
C LEU A 240 -10.57 27.63 -11.43
N THR A 241 -11.27 28.75 -11.25
CA THR A 241 -10.75 29.97 -10.61
C THR A 241 -11.75 30.54 -9.61
N ASP A 242 -11.23 31.12 -8.53
CA ASP A 242 -11.99 32.00 -7.62
C ASP A 242 -11.22 33.31 -7.42
N GLN A 243 -11.90 34.46 -7.51
CA GLN A 243 -11.32 35.81 -7.34
C GLN A 243 -9.99 36.09 -8.09
N GLY A 244 -9.71 35.41 -9.20
CA GLY A 244 -8.45 35.54 -9.96
C GLY A 244 -7.28 34.66 -9.47
N ARG A 245 -7.52 33.81 -8.48
CA ARG A 245 -6.68 32.68 -8.03
C ARG A 245 -7.14 31.41 -8.74
N GLY A 246 -6.21 30.52 -9.09
CA GLY A 246 -6.53 29.20 -9.64
C GLY A 246 -6.79 28.20 -8.52
N ARG A 247 -7.88 27.43 -8.62
CA ARG A 247 -8.32 26.51 -7.56
C ARG A 247 -7.62 25.15 -7.55
N TYR A 248 -6.81 24.86 -8.57
CA TYR A 248 -6.18 23.55 -8.76
C TYR A 248 -4.77 23.67 -9.35
N ILE A 249 -3.75 23.19 -8.64
CA ILE A 249 -2.34 23.18 -9.07
C ILE A 249 -2.04 22.13 -10.15
N LEU A 250 -2.89 21.09 -10.23
CA LEU A 250 -2.72 19.94 -11.11
C LEU A 250 -4.09 19.43 -11.54
N VAL A 251 -4.21 18.94 -12.78
CA VAL A 251 -5.40 18.21 -13.24
C VAL A 251 -5.02 16.78 -13.62
N ILE A 252 -5.77 15.79 -13.13
CA ILE A 252 -5.65 14.39 -13.51
C ILE A 252 -6.93 13.99 -14.25
N TYR A 253 -6.83 13.72 -15.56
CA TYR A 253 -7.90 13.11 -16.34
C TYR A 253 -7.75 11.59 -16.28
N GLU A 254 -8.77 10.85 -15.82
CA GLU A 254 -8.74 9.39 -15.87
C GLU A 254 -8.61 8.86 -17.33
N SER A 255 -9.09 9.63 -18.30
CA SER A 255 -9.26 9.18 -19.69
C SER A 255 -8.74 10.19 -20.70
N LEU A 256 -7.65 9.83 -21.38
CA LEU A 256 -7.03 10.60 -22.47
C LEU A 256 -8.01 10.79 -23.65
N LEU A 257 -8.93 9.84 -23.86
CA LEU A 257 -9.95 9.96 -24.89
C LEU A 257 -10.99 11.01 -24.52
N LYS A 258 -11.48 11.04 -23.27
CA LYS A 258 -12.36 12.13 -22.81
C LYS A 258 -11.65 13.48 -22.80
N TYR A 259 -10.37 13.54 -22.43
CA TYR A 259 -9.56 14.76 -22.52
C TYR A 259 -9.43 15.28 -23.98
N ALA A 260 -9.12 14.40 -24.93
CA ALA A 260 -8.94 14.76 -26.35
C ALA A 260 -10.26 15.07 -27.08
N HIS A 261 -11.39 14.53 -26.61
CA HIS A 261 -12.72 14.71 -27.19
C HIS A 261 -13.69 15.48 -26.27
N THR A 262 -13.16 16.21 -25.28
CA THR A 262 -13.91 17.23 -24.53
C THR A 262 -14.45 18.26 -25.53
N ASP A 263 -15.63 18.82 -25.28
CA ASP A 263 -16.20 19.83 -26.16
C ASP A 263 -15.27 21.06 -26.32
N PRO A 264 -15.36 21.80 -27.45
CA PRO A 264 -14.41 22.87 -27.73
C PRO A 264 -14.38 24.00 -26.68
N TRP A 265 -15.48 24.22 -25.96
CA TRP A 265 -15.57 25.30 -24.97
C TRP A 265 -14.83 24.92 -23.69
N ASN A 266 -15.17 23.79 -23.06
CA ASN A 266 -14.46 23.27 -21.89
C ASN A 266 -12.98 22.98 -22.21
N ARG A 267 -12.68 22.45 -23.40
CA ARG A 267 -11.30 22.19 -23.83
C ARG A 267 -10.47 23.48 -23.92
N GLN A 268 -11.06 24.57 -24.41
CA GLN A 268 -10.43 25.88 -24.46
C GLN A 268 -10.32 26.53 -23.08
N LEU A 269 -11.36 26.46 -22.24
CA LEU A 269 -11.37 26.97 -20.88
C LEU A 269 -10.24 26.35 -20.03
N LEU A 270 -10.13 25.01 -20.05
CA LEU A 270 -9.05 24.27 -19.40
C LEU A 270 -7.67 24.63 -19.97
N HIS A 271 -7.55 24.76 -21.30
CA HIS A 271 -6.28 25.13 -21.93
C HIS A 271 -5.82 26.55 -21.51
N GLN A 272 -6.72 27.54 -21.51
CA GLN A 272 -6.42 28.88 -21.01
C GLN A 272 -6.06 28.89 -19.51
N TYR A 273 -6.74 28.06 -18.71
CA TYR A 273 -6.39 27.87 -17.30
C TYR A 273 -4.97 27.30 -17.14
N CYS A 274 -4.64 26.22 -17.85
CA CYS A 274 -3.31 25.60 -17.84
C CYS A 274 -2.21 26.59 -18.25
N LEU A 275 -2.42 27.41 -19.29
CA LEU A 275 -1.47 28.44 -19.71
C LEU A 275 -1.33 29.56 -18.67
N ARG A 276 -2.44 30.04 -18.10
CA ARG A 276 -2.44 31.19 -17.17
C ARG A 276 -1.80 30.86 -15.82
N TYR A 277 -2.07 29.67 -15.28
CA TYR A 277 -1.62 29.25 -13.94
C TYR A 277 -0.46 28.23 -13.97
N ARG A 278 0.04 27.89 -15.18
CA ARG A 278 1.09 26.88 -15.42
C ARG A 278 0.73 25.48 -14.88
N VAL A 279 -0.53 25.09 -15.01
CA VAL A 279 -1.07 23.83 -14.48
C VAL A 279 -0.87 22.70 -15.47
N GLY A 280 -0.12 21.67 -15.06
CA GLY A 280 0.10 20.46 -15.85
C GLY A 280 -1.08 19.48 -15.83
N ILE A 281 -1.04 18.48 -16.72
CA ILE A 281 -2.10 17.47 -16.84
C ILE A 281 -1.53 16.04 -16.81
N ILE A 282 -2.02 15.20 -15.90
CA ILE A 282 -1.76 13.75 -15.93
C ILE A 282 -2.96 13.06 -16.59
N THR A 283 -2.72 12.07 -17.46
CA THR A 283 -3.82 11.30 -18.05
C THR A 283 -3.43 9.89 -18.48
N PHE A 284 -4.41 9.01 -18.61
CA PHE A 284 -4.21 7.59 -18.90
C PHE A 284 -4.97 7.15 -20.16
N HIS A 285 -4.44 6.16 -20.87
CA HIS A 285 -5.14 5.45 -21.94
C HIS A 285 -4.94 3.94 -21.76
N ARG A 286 -5.97 3.25 -21.29
CA ARG A 286 -6.04 1.79 -21.25
C ARG A 286 -6.85 1.32 -22.46
N ALA A 287 -6.34 0.34 -23.21
CA ALA A 287 -7.06 -0.20 -24.35
C ALA A 287 -8.16 -1.18 -23.90
N ASN A 288 -9.04 -1.55 -24.83
CA ASN A 288 -10.03 -2.59 -24.66
C ASN A 288 -10.25 -3.31 -26.00
N GLN A 289 -11.05 -4.38 -26.00
CA GLN A 289 -11.34 -5.21 -27.19
C GLN A 289 -11.93 -4.42 -28.37
N ASN A 290 -12.59 -3.29 -28.11
CA ASN A 290 -13.20 -2.42 -29.12
C ASN A 290 -12.28 -1.27 -29.57
N SER A 291 -11.07 -1.17 -29.02
CA SER A 291 -10.12 -0.10 -29.33
C SER A 291 -9.45 -0.35 -30.69
N PRO A 292 -9.40 0.66 -31.60
CA PRO A 292 -8.72 0.49 -32.88
C PRO A 292 -7.22 0.29 -32.67
N PRO A 293 -6.54 -0.58 -33.44
CA PRO A 293 -5.14 -0.96 -33.22
C PRO A 293 -4.16 0.23 -33.39
N LEU A 294 -4.58 1.23 -34.16
CA LEU A 294 -3.91 2.51 -34.33
C LEU A 294 -4.93 3.63 -34.12
N LEU A 295 -4.57 4.63 -33.30
CA LEU A 295 -5.37 5.84 -33.07
C LEU A 295 -4.47 7.07 -33.13
N ASN A 296 -4.89 8.08 -33.90
CA ASN A 296 -4.23 9.39 -33.95
C ASN A 296 -5.10 10.41 -33.19
N LEU A 297 -4.56 11.08 -32.18
CA LEU A 297 -5.36 11.96 -31.32
C LEU A 297 -5.60 13.32 -31.97
N ARG A 298 -6.85 13.79 -31.94
CA ARG A 298 -7.18 15.14 -32.41
C ARG A 298 -6.55 16.18 -31.48
N GLY A 299 -5.77 17.09 -32.05
CA GLY A 299 -5.18 18.22 -31.33
C GLY A 299 -3.89 17.92 -30.54
N LEU A 300 -3.34 16.71 -30.62
CA LEU A 300 -2.01 16.34 -30.09
C LEU A 300 -1.27 15.53 -31.15
N PRO A 301 0.02 15.79 -31.46
CA PRO A 301 0.77 15.03 -32.46
C PRO A 301 1.26 13.70 -31.87
N LEU A 302 0.32 12.84 -31.46
CA LEU A 302 0.58 11.61 -30.72
C LEU A 302 -0.20 10.43 -31.34
N LEU A 303 0.55 9.44 -31.82
CA LEU A 303 0.05 8.19 -32.38
C LEU A 303 0.09 7.10 -31.31
N LEU A 304 -1.07 6.48 -31.07
CA LEU A 304 -1.29 5.40 -30.12
C LEU A 304 -1.36 4.06 -30.88
N ARG A 305 -0.63 3.06 -30.41
CA ARG A 305 -0.76 1.65 -30.79
C ARG A 305 -1.39 0.90 -29.61
N THR A 306 -2.58 0.35 -29.77
CA THR A 306 -3.38 -0.24 -28.68
C THR A 306 -3.26 -1.77 -28.62
N ASN A 307 -3.80 -2.39 -27.56
CA ASN A 307 -3.85 -3.85 -27.37
C ASN A 307 -2.50 -4.54 -27.64
N GLN A 308 -1.45 -4.05 -26.98
CA GLN A 308 -0.08 -4.56 -27.11
C GLN A 308 0.26 -5.54 -25.98
N ALA A 309 0.75 -6.72 -26.33
CA ALA A 309 1.43 -7.64 -25.40
C ALA A 309 2.88 -7.18 -25.19
N LEU A 310 3.26 -6.86 -23.94
CA LEU A 310 4.55 -6.22 -23.62
C LEU A 310 5.36 -6.98 -22.56
N ARG A 311 6.68 -6.73 -22.54
CA ARG A 311 7.63 -7.26 -21.57
C ARG A 311 8.81 -6.30 -21.34
N ASP A 312 9.57 -6.52 -20.28
CA ASP A 312 10.83 -5.85 -19.96
C ASP A 312 10.73 -4.30 -19.97
N ALA A 313 9.98 -3.71 -19.03
CA ALA A 313 9.78 -2.26 -18.93
C ALA A 313 11.00 -1.57 -18.31
N SER A 314 11.59 -0.62 -19.04
CA SER A 314 12.78 0.13 -18.67
C SER A 314 12.47 1.60 -18.45
N VAL A 315 12.87 2.14 -17.29
CA VAL A 315 12.71 3.54 -16.90
C VAL A 315 13.88 4.36 -17.47
N MET A 316 13.55 5.43 -18.21
CA MET A 316 14.54 6.22 -18.95
C MET A 316 15.33 7.14 -18.01
N SER A 317 16.59 6.80 -17.73
CA SER A 317 17.47 7.49 -16.76
C SER A 317 17.79 8.97 -17.03
N ARG A 318 17.38 9.50 -18.19
CA ARG A 318 17.50 10.93 -18.55
C ARG A 318 16.16 11.67 -18.48
N SER A 319 15.08 11.01 -18.09
CA SER A 319 13.76 11.65 -17.94
C SER A 319 13.79 12.63 -16.76
N PRO A 320 13.47 13.93 -16.97
CA PRO A 320 13.45 14.91 -15.89
C PRO A 320 12.27 14.72 -14.92
N LEU A 321 11.37 13.77 -15.22
CA LEU A 321 10.23 13.41 -14.37
C LEU A 321 10.65 12.76 -13.04
N LEU A 322 11.75 11.99 -13.06
CA LEU A 322 12.07 11.04 -11.99
C LEU A 322 12.47 11.76 -10.71
N HIS A 323 11.91 11.33 -9.57
CA HIS A 323 12.30 11.84 -8.26
C HIS A 323 12.41 10.73 -7.21
N LEU A 324 11.35 9.92 -7.08
CA LEU A 324 11.29 8.70 -6.27
C LEU A 324 11.65 7.47 -7.11
N THR A 325 11.25 7.43 -8.38
CA THR A 325 11.44 6.26 -9.25
C THR A 325 12.88 6.19 -9.75
N ARG A 326 13.62 5.18 -9.30
CA ARG A 326 14.97 4.91 -9.82
C ARG A 326 14.91 4.35 -11.24
N ALA A 327 15.90 4.71 -12.05
CA ALA A 327 15.98 4.30 -13.45
C ALA A 327 16.52 2.86 -13.60
N GLU A 328 15.61 1.88 -13.53
CA GLU A 328 15.92 0.45 -13.64
C GLU A 328 15.04 -0.25 -14.70
N THR A 329 15.19 -1.57 -14.88
CA THR A 329 14.37 -2.38 -15.80
C THR A 329 13.66 -3.48 -15.03
N ASP A 330 12.33 -3.40 -14.99
CA ASP A 330 11.46 -4.50 -14.55
C ASP A 330 11.44 -5.58 -15.65
N ARG A 331 11.74 -6.84 -15.30
CA ARG A 331 12.04 -7.91 -16.26
C ARG A 331 10.97 -8.99 -16.26
N GLY A 332 10.51 -9.40 -17.45
CA GLY A 332 9.41 -10.34 -17.59
C GLY A 332 8.19 -9.71 -18.27
N PRO A 333 7.06 -10.45 -18.37
CA PRO A 333 5.85 -9.97 -19.01
C PRO A 333 5.19 -8.86 -18.19
N LEU A 334 4.64 -7.85 -18.86
CA LEU A 334 3.78 -6.85 -18.21
C LEU A 334 2.37 -7.44 -17.98
N PRO A 335 1.60 -6.95 -16.99
CA PRO A 335 0.27 -7.45 -16.72
C PRO A 335 -0.72 -7.10 -17.85
N GLY A 336 -1.28 -8.13 -18.48
CA GLY A 336 -2.28 -7.99 -19.55
C GLY A 336 -1.71 -7.62 -20.93
N ASP A 337 -2.53 -7.80 -21.96
CA ASP A 337 -2.21 -7.49 -23.36
C ASP A 337 -2.96 -6.24 -23.86
N ASP A 338 -3.60 -5.49 -22.96
CA ASP A 338 -4.41 -4.28 -23.21
C ASP A 338 -3.61 -2.97 -23.10
N TRP A 339 -2.30 -3.04 -23.31
CA TRP A 339 -1.41 -1.88 -23.26
C TRP A 339 -1.58 -0.98 -24.48
N THR A 340 -1.50 0.32 -24.22
CA THR A 340 -1.33 1.36 -25.22
C THR A 340 0.13 1.80 -25.23
N THR A 341 0.68 2.04 -26.41
CA THR A 341 2.04 2.56 -26.56
C THR A 341 2.07 3.76 -27.49
N PHE A 342 2.98 4.68 -27.22
CA PHE A 342 3.00 6.00 -27.83
C PHE A 342 4.17 6.16 -28.82
N SER A 343 3.93 6.97 -29.84
CA SER A 343 4.95 7.50 -30.74
C SER A 343 4.54 8.90 -31.20
N SER A 344 5.51 9.80 -31.37
CA SER A 344 5.30 11.16 -31.86
C SER A 344 6.38 11.52 -32.87
N ASN A 345 6.06 12.44 -33.78
CA ASN A 345 7.02 13.13 -34.65
C ASN A 345 7.43 14.52 -34.11
N HIS A 346 6.94 14.90 -32.92
CA HIS A 346 7.14 16.24 -32.35
C HIS A 346 8.02 16.19 -31.10
N SER A 347 8.98 17.12 -31.02
CA SER A 347 10.04 17.16 -29.97
C SER A 347 9.54 17.39 -28.54
N SER A 348 8.26 17.73 -28.36
CA SER A 348 7.64 17.84 -27.03
C SER A 348 7.57 16.50 -26.29
N TYR A 349 7.45 15.39 -27.01
CA TYR A 349 7.16 14.07 -26.42
C TYR A 349 8.44 13.27 -26.19
N GLN A 350 8.68 12.89 -24.94
CA GLN A 350 9.83 12.09 -24.51
C GLN A 350 9.35 10.83 -23.79
N ALA A 351 9.97 9.68 -24.04
CA ALA A 351 9.65 8.46 -23.32
C ALA A 351 10.17 8.52 -21.87
N VAL A 352 9.29 8.21 -20.93
CA VAL A 352 9.61 8.04 -19.50
C VAL A 352 9.85 6.57 -19.20
N VAL A 353 9.02 5.69 -19.77
CA VAL A 353 9.18 4.22 -19.72
C VAL A 353 9.08 3.66 -21.13
N GLN A 354 9.97 2.72 -21.45
CA GLN A 354 9.92 1.95 -22.69
C GLN A 354 9.90 0.44 -22.41
N ALA A 355 9.03 -0.30 -23.08
CA ALA A 355 8.93 -1.76 -23.00
C ALA A 355 9.20 -2.42 -24.36
N ARG A 356 9.52 -3.73 -24.36
CA ARG A 356 9.62 -4.55 -25.57
C ARG A 356 8.25 -5.14 -25.92
N PRO A 357 7.89 -5.25 -27.21
CA PRO A 357 6.84 -6.16 -27.65
C PRO A 357 7.16 -7.61 -27.25
N ARG A 358 6.14 -8.40 -26.92
CA ARG A 358 6.26 -9.85 -26.78
C ARG A 358 6.41 -10.48 -28.16
N GLU A 359 7.29 -11.48 -28.29
CA GLU A 359 7.47 -12.22 -29.54
C GLU A 359 6.15 -12.89 -29.98
N GLY A 360 5.88 -12.87 -31.28
CA GLY A 360 4.60 -13.30 -31.86
C GLY A 360 3.48 -12.24 -31.83
N GLY A 361 3.65 -11.11 -31.14
CA GLY A 361 2.67 -10.01 -31.15
C GLY A 361 2.53 -9.31 -32.51
N PRO A 362 1.37 -8.70 -32.81
CA PRO A 362 1.10 -8.00 -34.08
C PRO A 362 1.90 -6.69 -34.19
N GLY A 363 3.18 -6.80 -34.52
CA GLY A 363 4.10 -5.66 -34.60
C GLY A 363 5.52 -5.97 -35.09
N VAL A 364 5.85 -7.21 -35.43
CA VAL A 364 7.17 -7.62 -35.96
C VAL A 364 7.30 -7.21 -37.44
N GLY A 365 7.36 -5.90 -37.69
CA GLY A 365 7.63 -5.34 -39.02
C GLY A 365 6.84 -4.09 -39.38
N SER A 366 7.32 -2.92 -38.96
CA SER A 366 7.22 -1.70 -39.79
C SER A 366 8.15 -0.58 -39.30
N GLY A 367 9.00 -0.09 -40.22
CA GLY A 367 9.16 1.33 -40.58
C GLY A 367 9.57 2.41 -39.56
N ASP A 368 9.49 2.20 -38.25
CA ASP A 368 9.67 3.28 -37.27
C ASP A 368 11.14 3.74 -37.19
N ASN A 369 11.46 4.85 -37.86
CA ASN A 369 12.74 5.55 -37.73
C ASN A 369 12.92 6.07 -36.29
N PRO A 370 14.15 6.05 -35.74
CA PRO A 370 14.40 6.49 -34.37
C PRO A 370 14.24 8.00 -34.22
N VAL A 371 13.12 8.42 -33.62
CA VAL A 371 12.90 9.78 -33.13
C VAL A 371 13.67 9.98 -31.82
N PRO A 372 14.25 11.16 -31.52
CA PRO A 372 14.91 11.41 -30.24
C PRO A 372 14.03 11.04 -29.05
N GLY A 373 14.57 10.24 -28.12
CA GLY A 373 13.84 9.70 -26.97
C GLY A 373 13.15 8.35 -27.19
N PHE A 374 13.08 7.83 -28.43
CA PHE A 374 12.44 6.55 -28.74
C PHE A 374 13.46 5.50 -29.24
N SER A 375 13.89 4.61 -28.34
CA SER A 375 14.84 3.54 -28.69
C SER A 375 14.27 2.56 -29.72
N ARG A 376 15.06 2.24 -30.76
CA ARG A 376 14.65 1.34 -31.86
C ARG A 376 14.27 -0.04 -31.32
N GLY A 377 13.06 -0.50 -31.65
CA GLY A 377 12.52 -1.78 -31.20
C GLY A 377 11.85 -1.76 -29.82
N LEU A 378 11.91 -0.65 -29.08
CA LEU A 378 11.12 -0.45 -27.87
C LEU A 378 9.87 0.39 -28.16
N ARG A 379 8.86 0.28 -27.29
CA ARG A 379 7.59 0.99 -27.33
C ARG A 379 7.44 1.83 -26.07
N ALA A 380 7.16 3.12 -26.17
CA ALA A 380 6.97 3.97 -25.00
C ALA A 380 5.61 3.67 -24.34
N THR A 381 5.62 3.30 -23.06
CA THR A 381 4.40 3.02 -22.25
C THR A 381 4.02 4.18 -21.34
N VAL A 382 4.95 5.09 -21.04
CA VAL A 382 4.68 6.37 -20.39
C VAL A 382 5.47 7.44 -21.13
N VAL A 383 4.83 8.58 -21.45
CA VAL A 383 5.49 9.72 -22.10
C VAL A 383 5.26 11.03 -21.33
N LEU A 384 6.30 11.86 -21.31
CA LEU A 384 6.27 13.25 -20.86
C LEU A 384 6.07 14.14 -22.09
N ASP A 385 5.06 14.99 -22.05
CA ASP A 385 4.84 16.11 -22.97
C ASP A 385 5.41 17.37 -22.31
N ALA A 386 6.49 17.91 -22.87
CA ALA A 386 7.15 19.10 -22.35
C ALA A 386 6.39 20.42 -22.62
N GLY A 387 5.21 20.35 -23.25
CA GLY A 387 4.39 21.52 -23.59
C GLY A 387 4.93 22.36 -24.76
N LEU A 388 5.89 21.86 -25.53
CA LEU A 388 6.47 22.58 -26.68
C LEU A 388 5.52 22.69 -27.88
N PHE A 389 4.38 21.97 -27.88
CA PHE A 389 3.38 22.03 -28.95
C PHE A 389 2.28 23.06 -28.69
N ASP A 390 1.69 23.07 -27.48
CA ASP A 390 0.56 23.94 -27.12
C ASP A 390 0.72 24.64 -25.75
N GLY A 391 1.94 24.69 -25.21
CA GLY A 391 2.25 25.37 -23.94
C GLY A 391 1.86 24.62 -22.66
N VAL A 392 1.19 23.46 -22.75
CA VAL A 392 0.70 22.71 -21.59
C VAL A 392 1.50 21.43 -21.38
N GLN A 393 2.16 21.29 -20.23
CA GLN A 393 2.92 20.09 -19.86
C GLN A 393 2.00 18.92 -19.46
N ARG A 394 2.37 17.69 -19.84
CA ARG A 394 1.56 16.50 -19.56
C ARG A 394 2.38 15.26 -19.23
N VAL A 395 1.78 14.32 -18.49
CA VAL A 395 2.28 12.95 -18.39
C VAL A 395 1.19 11.99 -18.80
N ILE A 396 1.50 11.10 -19.76
CA ILE A 396 0.52 10.23 -20.42
C ILE A 396 0.92 8.78 -20.21
N PHE A 397 0.05 8.01 -19.55
CA PHE A 397 0.23 6.59 -19.22
C PHE A 397 -0.51 5.68 -20.19
N GLY A 398 0.13 4.60 -20.63
CA GLY A 398 -0.39 3.62 -21.60
C GLY A 398 -1.13 2.43 -20.98
N HIS A 399 -1.36 2.46 -19.67
CA HIS A 399 -2.19 1.52 -18.91
C HIS A 399 -2.71 2.24 -17.66
N GLY A 400 -3.56 1.58 -16.88
CA GLY A 400 -3.95 2.06 -15.56
C GLY A 400 -2.88 1.83 -14.49
N LEU A 401 -3.28 2.00 -13.22
CA LEU A 401 -2.43 1.83 -12.03
C LEU A 401 -2.34 0.39 -11.53
N GLY A 402 -2.88 -0.59 -12.26
CA GLY A 402 -2.72 -2.02 -11.95
C GLY A 402 -1.27 -2.50 -12.01
N TYR A 403 -0.42 -1.79 -12.75
CA TYR A 403 1.02 -2.03 -12.79
C TYR A 403 1.75 -1.19 -11.72
N TRP A 404 2.57 -1.84 -10.89
CA TRP A 404 3.20 -1.23 -9.70
C TRP A 404 4.01 0.04 -10.01
N LEU A 405 4.80 0.02 -11.08
CA LEU A 405 5.68 1.11 -11.48
C LEU A 405 4.89 2.38 -11.89
N HIS A 406 3.67 2.23 -12.43
CA HIS A 406 2.80 3.37 -12.71
C HIS A 406 2.35 4.09 -11.43
N ARG A 407 2.28 3.39 -10.29
CA ARG A 407 1.94 4.02 -8.99
C ARG A 407 3.05 4.95 -8.51
N LEU A 408 4.32 4.54 -8.64
CA LEU A 408 5.47 5.39 -8.34
C LEU A 408 5.57 6.58 -9.31
N LEU A 409 5.45 6.31 -10.61
CA LEU A 409 5.54 7.34 -11.64
C LEU A 409 4.39 8.35 -11.60
N LEU A 410 3.24 8.02 -11.01
CA LEU A 410 2.18 8.99 -10.72
C LEU A 410 2.64 10.00 -9.65
N VAL A 411 3.32 9.56 -8.60
CA VAL A 411 3.82 10.45 -7.53
C VAL A 411 4.96 11.34 -8.05
N ASP A 412 5.81 10.80 -8.93
CA ASP A 412 6.82 11.59 -9.67
C ASP A 412 6.17 12.60 -10.62
N ALA A 413 5.12 12.21 -11.34
CA ALA A 413 4.38 13.12 -12.22
C ALA A 413 3.68 14.25 -11.47
N ILE A 414 3.11 13.98 -10.29
CA ILE A 414 2.56 15.00 -9.38
C ILE A 414 3.68 15.92 -8.92
N THR A 415 4.83 15.38 -8.49
CA THR A 415 5.97 16.18 -8.04
C THR A 415 6.51 17.10 -9.15
N TYR A 416 6.67 16.57 -10.37
CA TYR A 416 7.21 17.31 -11.51
C TYR A 416 6.26 18.40 -12.00
N LEU A 417 4.99 18.06 -12.28
CA LEU A 417 4.01 18.99 -12.86
C LEU A 417 3.52 20.06 -11.87
N THR A 418 3.81 19.92 -10.57
CA THR A 418 3.51 20.95 -9.55
C THR A 418 4.71 21.80 -9.17
N ASP A 419 5.83 21.71 -9.91
CA ASP A 419 7.08 22.44 -9.59
C ASP A 419 7.54 22.14 -8.14
N ARG A 420 7.50 20.85 -7.78
CA ARG A 420 7.80 20.29 -6.44
C ARG A 420 6.92 20.78 -5.29
N LYS A 421 5.87 21.56 -5.53
CA LYS A 421 4.95 22.04 -4.48
C LYS A 421 4.12 20.92 -3.85
N LEU A 422 3.88 19.82 -4.58
CA LEU A 422 3.37 18.55 -4.05
C LEU A 422 4.44 17.46 -4.19
N SER A 423 5.53 17.57 -3.42
CA SER A 423 6.58 16.54 -3.32
C SER A 423 6.51 15.78 -1.99
N LEU A 424 6.64 14.45 -2.02
CA LEU A 424 7.01 13.68 -0.84
C LEU A 424 8.53 13.75 -0.62
N GLY A 425 8.97 13.71 0.65
CA GLY A 425 10.39 13.49 0.96
C GLY A 425 10.88 12.13 0.45
N LEU A 426 12.20 11.97 0.33
CA LEU A 426 12.83 10.71 -0.11
C LEU A 426 13.13 9.74 1.04
N GLU A 427 13.18 10.23 2.28
CA GLU A 427 13.50 9.44 3.48
C GLU A 427 12.39 8.43 3.81
N ARG A 428 12.77 7.18 4.08
CA ARG A 428 11.85 6.09 4.44
C ARG A 428 12.44 5.33 5.61
N HIS A 429 11.69 5.25 6.71
CA HIS A 429 12.01 4.35 7.82
C HIS A 429 11.33 3.01 7.58
N ILE A 430 12.01 1.93 7.95
CA ILE A 430 11.49 0.56 7.90
C ILE A 430 11.72 -0.03 9.28
N LEU A 431 10.63 -0.35 9.96
CA LEU A 431 10.61 -1.13 11.20
C LEU A 431 10.01 -2.50 10.86
N VAL A 432 10.57 -3.56 11.44
CA VAL A 432 9.99 -4.91 11.40
C VAL A 432 9.96 -5.42 12.84
N ASP A 433 8.77 -5.34 13.42
CA ASP A 433 8.46 -5.98 14.70
C ASP A 433 8.20 -7.47 14.46
N ILE A 434 8.78 -8.31 15.31
CA ILE A 434 8.55 -9.75 15.38
C ILE A 434 7.99 -10.03 16.76
N ASP A 435 6.66 -10.09 16.86
CA ASP A 435 5.93 -10.53 18.06
C ASP A 435 6.19 -12.02 18.37
N ASP A 436 5.60 -12.53 19.45
CA ASP A 436 5.59 -13.95 19.83
C ASP A 436 6.95 -14.63 20.05
N ILE A 437 8.01 -13.87 20.36
CA ILE A 437 9.29 -14.44 20.79
C ILE A 437 9.08 -15.19 22.12
N PHE A 438 9.56 -16.45 22.12
CA PHE A 438 9.31 -17.51 23.10
C PHE A 438 7.87 -18.08 23.13
N VAL A 439 6.86 -17.48 22.49
CA VAL A 439 5.45 -17.90 22.61
C VAL A 439 5.10 -19.16 21.82
N GLY A 440 5.87 -19.46 20.77
CA GLY A 440 5.60 -20.54 19.82
C GLY A 440 5.38 -21.92 20.46
N LYS A 441 4.50 -22.72 19.86
CA LYS A 441 4.28 -24.12 20.24
C LYS A 441 5.46 -24.98 19.79
N GLU A 442 5.66 -26.10 20.47
CA GLU A 442 6.62 -27.16 20.08
C GLU A 442 6.54 -27.47 18.57
N GLY A 443 7.70 -27.44 17.90
CA GLY A 443 7.83 -27.62 16.45
C GLY A 443 7.46 -26.38 15.62
N THR A 444 7.31 -25.20 16.25
CA THR A 444 7.05 -23.91 15.59
C THR A 444 7.84 -22.74 16.19
N ARG A 445 8.73 -22.98 17.16
CA ARG A 445 9.63 -21.97 17.73
C ARG A 445 10.84 -21.76 16.82
N MET A 446 11.61 -20.70 17.07
CA MET A 446 12.91 -20.53 16.42
C MET A 446 13.91 -21.51 17.04
N ASN A 447 14.53 -22.38 16.24
CA ASN A 447 15.72 -23.11 16.68
C ASN A 447 16.98 -22.34 16.28
N THR A 448 18.13 -22.79 16.76
CA THR A 448 19.47 -22.26 16.48
C THR A 448 19.77 -21.91 15.01
N LYS A 449 19.14 -22.55 14.03
CA LYS A 449 19.32 -22.24 12.59
C LYS A 449 18.53 -21.01 12.17
N ASP A 450 17.31 -20.85 12.68
CA ASP A 450 16.42 -19.74 12.33
C ASP A 450 16.94 -18.42 12.90
N VAL A 451 17.48 -18.45 14.13
CA VAL A 451 18.13 -17.29 14.76
C VAL A 451 19.36 -16.83 13.97
N LYS A 452 20.16 -17.79 13.46
CA LYS A 452 21.30 -17.48 12.59
C LYS A 452 20.86 -16.92 11.24
N ALA A 453 19.80 -17.48 10.64
CA ALA A 453 19.21 -16.95 9.41
C ALA A 453 18.62 -15.53 9.61
N LEU A 454 18.07 -15.22 10.79
CA LEU A 454 17.58 -13.90 11.15
C LEU A 454 18.72 -12.88 11.24
N LEU A 455 19.83 -13.24 11.90
CA LEU A 455 21.05 -12.41 11.97
C LEU A 455 21.69 -12.20 10.59
N ASP A 456 21.81 -13.25 9.78
CA ASP A 456 22.33 -13.14 8.40
C ASP A 456 21.43 -12.24 7.53
N THR A 457 20.11 -12.40 7.65
CA THR A 457 19.12 -11.55 6.96
C THR A 457 19.23 -10.09 7.41
N GLN A 458 19.38 -9.84 8.71
CA GLN A 458 19.57 -8.51 9.28
C GLN A 458 20.83 -7.85 8.71
N ASN A 459 21.95 -8.59 8.67
CA ASN A 459 23.22 -8.09 8.13
C ASN A 459 23.18 -7.88 6.62
N GLN A 460 22.43 -8.70 5.86
CA GLN A 460 22.14 -8.44 4.46
C GLN A 460 21.30 -7.16 4.27
N LEU A 461 20.27 -6.94 5.09
CA LEU A 461 19.41 -5.74 5.02
C LEU A 461 20.17 -4.46 5.44
N ARG A 462 21.07 -4.54 6.42
CA ARG A 462 21.99 -3.45 6.82
C ARG A 462 22.87 -2.94 5.65
N SER A 463 23.06 -3.72 4.58
CA SER A 463 23.78 -3.28 3.36
C SER A 463 22.96 -2.37 2.43
N GLN A 464 21.63 -2.30 2.62
CA GLN A 464 20.70 -1.53 1.77
C GLN A 464 19.87 -0.52 2.57
N ILE A 465 19.63 -0.78 3.86
CA ILE A 465 18.84 0.04 4.79
C ILE A 465 19.75 0.43 5.96
N THR A 466 20.07 1.72 6.05
CA THR A 466 20.96 2.25 7.09
C THR A 466 20.43 1.93 8.49
N ASN A 467 21.29 1.36 9.33
CA ASN A 467 21.01 1.00 10.73
C ASN A 467 19.85 -0.01 10.93
N PHE A 468 19.45 -0.75 9.89
CA PHE A 468 18.37 -1.74 10.01
C PHE A 468 18.64 -2.76 11.13
N THR A 469 17.66 -2.97 11.99
CA THR A 469 17.68 -3.93 13.10
C THR A 469 16.27 -4.45 13.32
N PHE A 470 16.10 -5.76 13.51
CA PHE A 470 14.80 -6.36 13.87
C PHE A 470 14.46 -6.03 15.31
N ASN A 471 13.17 -5.86 15.57
CA ASN A 471 12.63 -5.48 16.87
C ASN A 471 11.80 -6.64 17.43
N LEU A 472 12.15 -7.15 18.61
CA LEU A 472 11.73 -8.46 19.10
C LEU A 472 10.76 -8.34 20.29
N GLY A 473 9.53 -8.82 20.09
CA GLY A 473 8.43 -8.81 21.05
C GLY A 473 8.40 -10.08 21.90
N PHE A 474 8.85 -10.01 23.15
CA PHE A 474 9.08 -11.20 23.98
C PHE A 474 8.07 -11.37 25.13
N SER A 475 7.76 -12.64 25.42
CA SER A 475 6.91 -13.09 26.53
C SER A 475 7.64 -14.11 27.40
N GLY A 476 8.29 -13.64 28.47
CA GLY A 476 9.26 -14.42 29.25
C GLY A 476 8.74 -15.68 29.95
N LYS A 477 7.42 -15.88 30.09
CA LYS A 477 6.82 -17.09 30.68
C LYS A 477 7.15 -18.37 29.92
N PHE A 478 7.41 -18.23 28.62
CA PHE A 478 7.55 -19.35 27.69
C PHE A 478 9.00 -19.57 27.24
N TYR A 479 9.99 -18.91 27.86
CA TYR A 479 11.40 -19.24 27.69
C TYR A 479 11.66 -20.66 28.22
N HIS A 480 12.37 -21.47 27.44
CA HIS A 480 12.63 -22.89 27.73
C HIS A 480 11.36 -23.72 27.97
N THR A 481 10.51 -23.76 26.94
CA THR A 481 9.29 -24.59 26.90
C THR A 481 9.08 -25.29 25.55
N GLY A 482 10.14 -25.50 24.76
CA GLY A 482 10.13 -26.19 23.47
C GLY A 482 10.72 -27.60 23.54
N THR A 483 11.32 -28.05 22.43
CA THR A 483 12.29 -29.17 22.43
C THR A 483 13.70 -28.67 22.78
N ASP A 484 14.63 -29.59 23.10
CA ASP A 484 16.05 -29.28 23.34
C ASP A 484 16.68 -28.38 22.25
N GLU A 485 16.29 -28.54 20.97
CA GLU A 485 16.79 -27.73 19.85
C GLU A 485 16.07 -26.38 19.66
N GLU A 486 14.83 -26.24 20.15
CA GLU A 486 14.13 -24.97 20.22
C GLU A 486 14.62 -24.13 21.41
N ASP A 487 14.90 -24.77 22.55
CA ASP A 487 15.47 -24.14 23.74
C ASP A 487 16.94 -23.73 23.51
N GLU A 488 17.76 -24.50 22.75
CA GLU A 488 19.05 -23.98 22.24
C GLU A 488 18.86 -22.73 21.37
N GLY A 489 17.73 -22.62 20.65
CA GLY A 489 17.36 -21.45 19.87
C GLY A 489 17.04 -20.23 20.75
N ASP A 490 16.28 -20.42 21.82
CA ASP A 490 16.01 -19.40 22.84
C ASP A 490 17.32 -18.88 23.47
N ASP A 491 18.24 -19.77 23.87
CA ASP A 491 19.56 -19.42 24.40
C ASP A 491 20.43 -18.67 23.38
N VAL A 492 20.36 -19.02 22.09
CA VAL A 492 21.09 -18.31 21.02
C VAL A 492 20.48 -16.93 20.73
N LEU A 493 19.16 -16.74 20.92
CA LEU A 493 18.54 -15.40 20.90
C LEU A 493 19.03 -14.53 22.07
N LEU A 494 19.04 -15.07 23.29
CA LEU A 494 19.46 -14.34 24.48
C LEU A 494 20.98 -14.05 24.47
N GLY A 495 21.80 -14.98 23.97
CA GLY A 495 23.21 -14.75 23.67
C GLY A 495 23.46 -13.69 22.58
N SER A 496 22.43 -13.26 21.85
CA SER A 496 22.48 -12.28 20.77
C SER A 496 21.75 -10.96 21.09
N VAL A 497 21.37 -10.70 22.36
CA VAL A 497 20.54 -9.54 22.76
C VAL A 497 21.01 -8.20 22.20
N SER A 498 22.32 -7.95 22.14
CA SER A 498 22.89 -6.69 21.65
C SER A 498 22.79 -6.47 20.13
N GLU A 499 22.47 -7.50 19.35
CA GLU A 499 22.30 -7.39 17.88
C GLU A 499 20.88 -6.95 17.48
N PHE A 500 19.92 -6.98 18.40
CA PHE A 500 18.50 -6.74 18.16
C PHE A 500 17.95 -5.56 18.98
N TRP A 501 16.80 -5.04 18.57
CA TRP A 501 15.95 -4.22 19.43
C TRP A 501 14.89 -5.11 20.09
N TRP A 502 14.34 -4.68 21.21
CA TRP A 502 13.44 -5.49 22.04
C TRP A 502 12.29 -4.65 22.60
N PHE A 503 11.12 -5.27 22.73
CA PHE A 503 9.96 -4.67 23.38
C PHE A 503 9.15 -5.72 24.16
N PRO A 504 8.47 -5.32 25.26
CA PRO A 504 7.68 -6.25 26.06
C PRO A 504 6.37 -6.62 25.35
N HIS A 505 6.08 -7.92 25.22
CA HIS A 505 4.83 -8.43 24.66
C HIS A 505 3.92 -9.12 25.71
N MET A 506 4.03 -8.69 26.97
CA MET A 506 3.40 -9.25 28.18
C MET A 506 3.94 -10.64 28.59
N TYR A 507 4.19 -10.85 29.90
CA TYR A 507 4.84 -12.09 30.38
C TYR A 507 4.19 -13.38 29.86
N SER A 508 2.85 -13.44 29.90
CA SER A 508 2.07 -14.63 29.55
C SER A 508 1.40 -14.60 28.17
N HIS A 509 1.76 -13.65 27.29
CA HIS A 509 1.09 -13.39 26.01
C HIS A 509 -0.47 -13.29 26.12
N MET A 510 -0.97 -12.78 27.23
CA MET A 510 -2.41 -12.60 27.45
C MET A 510 -2.86 -11.19 27.03
N GLN A 511 -3.94 -11.12 26.25
CA GLN A 511 -4.57 -9.87 25.83
C GLN A 511 -4.99 -9.04 27.08
N PRO A 512 -4.60 -7.76 27.18
CA PRO A 512 -4.68 -7.01 28.44
C PRO A 512 -6.11 -6.77 28.93
N HIS A 513 -7.11 -6.79 28.04
CA HIS A 513 -8.52 -6.65 28.43
C HIS A 513 -9.11 -7.90 29.12
N LEU A 514 -8.40 -9.03 29.13
CA LEU A 514 -8.80 -10.26 29.83
C LEU A 514 -8.45 -10.23 31.32
N PHE A 515 -7.72 -9.20 31.78
CA PHE A 515 -7.38 -9.02 33.19
C PHE A 515 -8.49 -8.26 33.92
N ASN A 516 -9.19 -8.97 34.81
CA ASN A 516 -10.30 -8.41 35.58
C ASN A 516 -9.90 -7.33 36.61
N ASN A 517 -8.59 -7.11 36.84
CA ASN A 517 -8.09 -6.10 37.77
C ASN A 517 -6.69 -5.60 37.38
N LEU A 518 -6.41 -4.34 37.77
CA LEU A 518 -5.16 -3.62 37.48
C LEU A 518 -3.92 -4.28 38.10
N THR A 519 -4.05 -4.88 39.28
CA THR A 519 -2.93 -5.50 40.02
C THR A 519 -2.36 -6.69 39.24
N SER A 520 -3.22 -7.61 38.78
CA SER A 520 -2.77 -8.76 37.99
C SER A 520 -2.18 -8.37 36.63
N LEU A 521 -2.67 -7.29 36.01
CA LEU A 521 -2.07 -6.74 34.79
C LEU A 521 -0.67 -6.15 35.08
N LEU A 522 -0.50 -5.47 36.20
CA LEU A 522 0.78 -4.91 36.66
C LEU A 522 1.78 -6.03 37.00
N GLU A 523 1.35 -7.06 37.72
CA GLU A 523 2.17 -8.26 38.04
C GLU A 523 2.71 -8.92 36.77
N GLN A 524 1.88 -9.08 35.73
CA GLN A 524 2.33 -9.63 34.43
C GLN A 524 3.30 -8.70 33.68
N MET A 525 3.23 -7.39 33.87
CA MET A 525 4.22 -6.47 33.29
C MET A 525 5.53 -6.46 34.08
N VAL A 526 5.48 -6.60 35.40
CA VAL A 526 6.65 -6.70 36.28
C VAL A 526 7.41 -7.99 36.02
N LEU A 527 6.74 -9.15 35.98
CA LEU A 527 7.38 -10.44 35.67
C LEU A 527 8.11 -10.44 34.31
N ASN A 528 7.55 -9.77 33.28
CA ASN A 528 8.25 -9.65 31.98
C ASN A 528 9.45 -8.70 32.05
N LYS A 529 9.46 -7.76 33.01
CA LYS A 529 10.54 -6.79 33.19
C LYS A 529 11.69 -7.36 34.01
N ASP A 530 11.36 -8.14 35.04
CA ASP A 530 12.33 -8.86 35.85
C ASP A 530 13.04 -9.90 34.96
N PHE A 531 12.29 -10.68 34.17
CA PHE A 531 12.85 -11.55 33.13
C PHE A 531 13.79 -10.80 32.16
N ALA A 532 13.41 -9.60 31.72
CA ALA A 532 14.25 -8.80 30.82
C ALA A 532 15.55 -8.35 31.48
N LEU A 533 15.50 -7.92 32.75
CA LEU A 533 16.67 -7.51 33.53
C LEU A 533 17.61 -8.69 33.80
N ASP A 534 17.07 -9.86 34.17
CA ASP A 534 17.84 -11.07 34.45
C ASP A 534 18.62 -11.58 33.22
N HIS A 535 18.08 -11.39 32.01
CA HIS A 535 18.71 -11.78 30.74
C HIS A 535 19.36 -10.60 29.98
N GLY A 536 19.49 -9.42 30.61
CA GLY A 536 20.18 -8.26 30.03
C GLY A 536 19.46 -7.54 28.87
N ILE A 537 18.19 -7.84 28.62
CA ILE A 537 17.36 -7.20 27.60
C ILE A 537 17.12 -5.71 27.98
N PRO A 538 17.33 -4.74 27.07
CA PRO A 538 17.07 -3.32 27.35
C PRO A 538 15.61 -3.02 27.72
N VAL A 539 15.40 -2.27 28.82
CA VAL A 539 14.06 -1.97 29.38
C VAL A 539 13.65 -0.50 29.27
N ASP A 540 14.42 0.33 28.55
CA ASP A 540 14.31 1.80 28.52
C ASP A 540 13.90 2.38 27.15
N GLN A 541 13.74 1.52 26.12
CA GLN A 541 13.30 1.90 24.77
C GLN A 541 12.00 2.72 24.78
N GLY A 542 11.05 2.35 25.64
CA GLY A 542 9.75 3.02 25.75
C GLY A 542 8.80 2.75 24.58
N TYR A 543 9.04 1.66 23.82
CA TYR A 543 8.12 1.09 22.85
C TYR A 543 7.53 -0.23 23.38
N ALA A 544 6.28 -0.52 23.06
CA ALA A 544 5.64 -1.81 23.34
C ALA A 544 4.56 -2.11 22.29
N VAL A 545 4.23 -3.40 22.14
CA VAL A 545 3.05 -3.85 21.41
C VAL A 545 2.27 -4.78 22.34
N ALA A 546 0.96 -4.60 22.45
CA ALA A 546 0.13 -5.49 23.25
C ALA A 546 -0.19 -6.77 22.44
N PRO A 547 -0.34 -7.94 23.09
CA PRO A 547 -0.84 -9.16 22.46
C PRO A 547 -2.05 -8.90 21.56
N HIS A 548 -1.95 -9.25 20.28
CA HIS A 548 -2.95 -9.00 19.24
C HIS A 548 -3.36 -7.51 19.08
N HIS A 549 -2.45 -6.56 19.32
CA HIS A 549 -2.71 -5.11 19.47
C HIS A 549 -3.85 -4.76 20.47
N SER A 550 -4.25 -5.70 21.32
CA SER A 550 -5.53 -5.65 22.01
C SER A 550 -5.51 -4.62 23.14
N GLY A 551 -6.59 -3.85 23.27
CA GLY A 551 -6.67 -2.76 24.25
C GLY A 551 -5.85 -1.51 23.90
N VAL A 552 -5.05 -1.52 22.82
CA VAL A 552 -4.44 -0.31 22.27
C VAL A 552 -5.54 0.55 21.64
N TYR A 553 -6.31 -0.05 20.72
CA TYR A 553 -7.58 0.50 20.23
C TYR A 553 -8.59 -0.65 20.01
N PRO A 554 -9.85 -0.54 20.49
CA PRO A 554 -10.36 0.46 21.44
C PRO A 554 -9.54 0.53 22.74
N VAL A 555 -9.42 1.72 23.31
CA VAL A 555 -8.51 2.00 24.43
C VAL A 555 -8.95 1.30 25.70
N HIS A 556 -8.09 0.42 26.23
CA HIS A 556 -8.24 -0.20 27.55
C HIS A 556 -7.36 0.57 28.56
N LEU A 557 -7.97 1.42 29.38
CA LEU A 557 -7.26 2.38 30.25
C LEU A 557 -6.17 1.75 31.13
N GLN A 558 -6.41 0.54 31.66
CA GLN A 558 -5.45 -0.14 32.54
C GLN A 558 -4.14 -0.49 31.82
N LEU A 559 -4.17 -0.78 30.51
CA LEU A 559 -2.98 -1.06 29.69
C LEU A 559 -2.03 0.15 29.66
N TYR A 560 -2.57 1.33 29.34
CA TYR A 560 -1.79 2.57 29.27
C TYR A 560 -1.29 3.01 30.65
N GLU A 561 -2.04 2.71 31.72
CA GLU A 561 -1.62 2.97 33.10
C GLU A 561 -0.45 2.07 33.53
N THR A 562 -0.52 0.75 33.29
CA THR A 562 0.54 -0.19 33.67
C THR A 562 1.77 -0.05 32.79
N TRP A 563 1.61 0.14 31.48
CA TRP A 563 2.73 0.41 30.57
C TRP A 563 3.54 1.64 31.00
N ARG A 564 2.87 2.74 31.36
CA ARG A 564 3.55 3.95 31.84
C ARG A 564 4.26 3.70 33.18
N LYS A 565 3.61 3.02 34.12
CA LYS A 565 4.16 2.76 35.47
C LYS A 565 5.34 1.78 35.49
N VAL A 566 5.27 0.69 34.73
CA VAL A 566 6.26 -0.40 34.78
C VAL A 566 7.37 -0.20 33.74
N TRP A 567 6.99 0.19 32.52
CA TRP A 567 7.87 0.19 31.35
C TRP A 567 8.20 1.58 30.79
N ASN A 568 7.59 2.66 31.33
CA ASN A 568 7.77 4.03 30.83
C ASN A 568 7.52 4.14 29.31
N ILE A 569 6.51 3.43 28.81
CA ILE A 569 6.13 3.46 27.39
C ILE A 569 5.69 4.86 27.00
N ARG A 570 6.11 5.27 25.80
CA ARG A 570 5.79 6.53 25.13
C ARG A 570 5.26 6.31 23.70
N VAL A 571 5.49 5.13 23.13
CA VAL A 571 5.04 4.76 21.78
C VAL A 571 4.52 3.32 21.78
N THR A 572 3.45 3.04 21.04
CA THR A 572 2.94 1.71 20.74
C THR A 572 2.47 1.67 19.28
N SER A 573 2.04 0.51 18.78
CA SER A 573 1.42 0.38 17.47
C SER A 573 0.04 -0.27 17.53
N THR A 574 -0.82 0.06 16.55
CA THR A 574 -2.10 -0.62 16.29
C THR A 574 -2.34 -0.75 14.80
N GLU A 575 -2.98 -1.83 14.37
CA GLU A 575 -3.45 -1.95 12.99
C GLU A 575 -4.86 -1.35 12.76
N GLU A 576 -5.60 -0.98 13.82
CA GLU A 576 -7.04 -0.75 13.73
C GLU A 576 -7.54 0.70 13.81
N TYR A 577 -6.71 1.71 14.11
CA TYR A 577 -7.23 3.08 14.33
C TYR A 577 -7.41 3.92 13.05
N PRO A 578 -8.59 4.55 12.80
CA PRO A 578 -9.87 4.34 13.47
C PRO A 578 -10.63 3.10 12.95
N HIS A 579 -10.22 2.57 11.79
CA HIS A 579 -10.67 1.29 11.24
C HIS A 579 -9.49 0.51 10.61
N LEU A 580 -9.49 -0.81 10.76
CA LEU A 580 -8.50 -1.73 10.15
C LEU A 580 -8.33 -1.54 8.63
N LYS A 581 -9.43 -1.24 7.91
CA LYS A 581 -9.45 -1.04 6.45
C LYS A 581 -10.36 0.15 6.07
N PRO A 582 -10.03 0.88 4.98
CA PRO A 582 -8.84 0.75 4.15
C PRO A 582 -7.60 1.34 4.85
N ALA A 583 -6.43 0.71 4.71
CA ALA A 583 -5.22 1.06 5.47
C ALA A 583 -4.79 2.54 5.31
N ARG A 584 -5.07 3.16 4.17
CA ARG A 584 -4.79 4.59 3.90
C ARG A 584 -5.63 5.57 4.75
N TYR A 585 -6.73 5.12 5.36
CA TYR A 585 -7.51 5.91 6.32
C TYR A 585 -7.03 5.73 7.77
N ARG A 586 -6.08 4.81 8.02
CA ARG A 586 -5.45 4.70 9.33
C ARG A 586 -4.75 6.02 9.70
N LYS A 587 -4.73 6.28 11.00
CA LYS A 587 -4.10 7.45 11.62
C LYS A 587 -3.36 6.98 12.86
N GLY A 588 -2.47 7.83 13.37
CA GLY A 588 -2.06 7.73 14.77
C GLY A 588 -2.98 8.53 15.69
N PHE A 589 -2.85 8.32 16.99
CA PHE A 589 -3.46 9.15 18.03
C PHE A 589 -2.54 9.27 19.25
N ILE A 590 -2.93 10.11 20.21
CA ILE A 590 -2.24 10.20 21.51
C ILE A 590 -3.27 9.93 22.60
N HIS A 591 -2.97 8.98 23.49
CA HIS A 591 -3.76 8.71 24.68
C HIS A 591 -2.84 8.48 25.87
N SER A 592 -3.15 9.08 27.02
CA SER A 592 -2.34 8.91 28.24
C SER A 592 -0.83 9.20 28.04
N ASP A 593 -0.53 10.21 27.21
CA ASP A 593 0.82 10.65 26.82
C ASP A 593 1.64 9.61 26.04
N ILE A 594 0.99 8.52 25.59
CA ILE A 594 1.54 7.51 24.69
C ILE A 594 1.04 7.81 23.27
N MET A 595 1.97 7.80 22.30
CA MET A 595 1.69 7.89 20.87
C MET A 595 1.36 6.51 20.30
N VAL A 596 0.38 6.45 19.41
CA VAL A 596 -0.22 5.25 18.81
C VAL A 596 -0.35 5.42 17.31
#